data_AF-A0A9P5Z5I3-F1
#
_entry.id   AF-A0A9P5Z5I3-F1
#
_cell.length_a   1.000
_cell.length_b   1.000
_cell.length_c   1.000
_cell.angle_alpha   90.00
_cell.angle_beta   90.00
_cell.angle_gamma   90.00
#
_symmetry.space_group_name_H-M   'P 1'
#
loop_
_entity.id
_entity.type
_entity.pdbx_description
1 polymer ?
#
loop_
_entity_poly.entity_id
_entity_poly.type
_entity_poly.pdbx_seq_one_letter_code
_entity_poly.pdbx_strand_id
1 'polypeptide(L)'
;MDRITQLQDEIQQLLMIMSNTIAYLTSRANFLQVSPEVPVTKQRNPEKFDPPAVFEANQRELVTDLIVKAKQIEFLINSLPEPEPEEEQAKRLQNLEDEMQEANAEYIHAVHRAKDLHAQISEVLRTMLLETDVDLPDTAPGGAAV
;
A
#
# COMPACT_ATOMS: atom_id res chain seq x y z
N MET A 1 -1.18 -3.35 2.12
CA MET A 1 -1.36 -4.79 2.38
C MET A 1 -0.05 -5.32 2.90
N ASP A 2 -0.11 -6.23 3.87
CA ASP A 2 1.09 -6.93 4.36
C ASP A 2 1.69 -7.81 3.25
N ARG A 3 3.02 -7.91 3.20
CA ARG A 3 3.74 -8.68 2.16
C ARG A 3 3.44 -10.18 2.27
N ILE A 4 3.20 -10.67 3.48
CA ILE A 4 2.83 -12.07 3.70
C ILE A 4 1.41 -12.33 3.16
N THR A 5 0.46 -11.43 3.43
CA THR A 5 -0.89 -11.51 2.83
C THR A 5 -0.83 -11.45 1.30
N GLN A 6 -0.02 -10.55 0.74
CA GLN A 6 0.17 -10.46 -0.71
C GLN A 6 0.74 -11.76 -1.30
N LEU A 7 1.73 -12.37 -0.65
CA LEU A 7 2.31 -13.64 -1.09
C LEU A 7 1.26 -14.77 -1.05
N GLN A 8 0.45 -14.83 0.01
CA GLN A 8 -0.63 -15.80 0.13
C GLN A 8 -1.63 -15.68 -1.04
N ASP A 9 -2.06 -14.45 -1.37
CA ASP A 9 -3.00 -14.20 -2.46
C ASP A 9 -2.42 -14.60 -3.82
N GLU A 10 -1.14 -14.29 -4.08
CA GLU A 10 -0.47 -14.67 -5.32
C GLU A 10 -0.30 -16.19 -5.47
N ILE A 11 -0.01 -16.91 -4.39
CA ILE A 11 0.04 -18.39 -4.39
C ILE A 11 -1.36 -18.96 -4.70
N GLN A 12 -2.41 -18.39 -4.10
CA GLN A 12 -3.78 -18.83 -4.37
C GLN A 12 -4.18 -18.58 -5.83
N GLN A 13 -3.80 -17.43 -6.40
CA GLN A 13 -4.01 -17.13 -7.81
C GLN A 13 -3.26 -18.10 -8.72
N LEU A 14 -2.01 -18.44 -8.40
CA LEU A 14 -1.23 -19.43 -9.14
C LEU A 14 -1.93 -20.79 -9.17
N LEU A 15 -2.42 -21.26 -8.02
CA LEU A 15 -3.18 -22.52 -7.92
C LEU A 15 -4.47 -22.49 -8.74
N MET A 16 -5.16 -21.35 -8.75
CA MET A 16 -6.38 -21.17 -9.55
C MET A 16 -6.07 -21.21 -11.05
N ILE A 17 -5.01 -20.55 -11.49
CA ILE A 17 -4.54 -20.59 -12.89
C ILE A 17 -4.18 -22.01 -13.29
N MET A 18 -3.49 -22.77 -12.43
CA MET A 18 -3.14 -24.17 -12.71
C MET A 18 -4.39 -25.05 -12.88
N SER A 19 -5.37 -24.93 -11.97
CA SER A 19 -6.63 -25.68 -12.07
C SER A 19 -7.39 -25.34 -13.36
N ASN A 20 -7.52 -24.04 -13.67
CA ASN A 20 -8.20 -23.58 -14.87
C ASN A 20 -7.48 -24.01 -16.15
N THR A 21 -6.15 -24.04 -16.14
CA THR A 21 -5.32 -24.52 -17.25
C THR A 21 -5.57 -26.01 -17.52
N ILE A 22 -5.58 -26.85 -16.47
CA ILE A 22 -5.88 -28.28 -16.61
C ILE A 22 -7.31 -28.48 -17.10
N ALA A 23 -8.27 -27.74 -16.56
CA ALA A 23 -9.66 -27.79 -16.99
C ALA A 23 -9.80 -27.37 -18.46
N TYR A 24 -9.09 -26.33 -18.91
CA TYR A 24 -9.09 -25.88 -20.29
C TYR A 24 -8.49 -26.94 -21.24
N LEU A 25 -7.30 -27.45 -20.93
CA LEU A 25 -6.62 -28.46 -21.75
C LEU A 25 -7.44 -29.75 -21.89
N THR A 26 -8.07 -30.21 -20.81
CA THR A 26 -8.90 -31.44 -20.83
C THR A 26 -10.25 -31.22 -21.51
N SER A 27 -10.86 -30.04 -21.36
CA SER A 27 -12.18 -29.74 -21.91
C SER A 27 -12.16 -29.30 -23.38
N ARG A 28 -11.05 -28.74 -23.88
CA ARG A 28 -10.94 -28.19 -25.24
C ARG A 28 -10.05 -28.99 -26.18
N ALA A 29 -9.35 -30.02 -25.71
CA ALA A 29 -8.57 -30.91 -26.56
C ALA A 29 -9.45 -31.73 -27.53
N ASN A 30 -8.97 -31.86 -28.76
CA ASN A 30 -9.57 -32.72 -29.80
C ASN A 30 -8.88 -34.09 -29.84
N PHE A 31 -9.55 -35.10 -30.40
CA PHE A 31 -8.95 -36.41 -30.63
C PHE A 31 -7.95 -36.36 -31.79
N LEU A 32 -6.78 -36.96 -31.59
CA LEU A 32 -5.79 -37.15 -32.65
C LEU A 32 -5.89 -38.58 -33.19
N GLN A 33 -5.80 -38.73 -34.51
CA GLN A 33 -5.72 -40.04 -35.14
C GLN A 33 -4.32 -40.60 -34.97
N VAL A 34 -4.20 -41.71 -34.24
CA VAL A 34 -2.91 -42.34 -33.91
C VAL A 34 -2.45 -43.32 -35.00
N SER A 35 -3.39 -43.96 -35.71
CA SER A 35 -3.09 -44.87 -36.82
C SER A 35 -3.89 -44.50 -38.08
N PRO A 36 -3.25 -44.40 -39.26
CA PRO A 36 -3.93 -44.13 -40.52
C PRO A 36 -4.85 -45.29 -40.96
N GLU A 37 -4.65 -46.49 -40.43
CA GLU A 37 -5.44 -47.69 -40.77
C GLU A 37 -6.75 -47.79 -40.00
N VAL A 38 -6.91 -47.04 -38.91
CA VAL A 38 -8.11 -47.03 -38.07
C VAL A 38 -8.88 -45.74 -38.30
N PRO A 39 -10.06 -45.78 -38.94
CA PRO A 39 -10.89 -44.59 -39.15
C PRO A 39 -11.38 -44.02 -37.81
N VAL A 40 -11.39 -42.70 -37.69
CA VAL A 40 -11.94 -42.02 -36.50
C VAL A 40 -13.45 -42.19 -36.46
N THR A 41 -13.96 -43.02 -35.54
CA THR A 41 -15.39 -43.35 -35.44
C THR A 41 -16.20 -42.39 -34.58
N LYS A 42 -15.53 -41.50 -33.81
CA LYS A 42 -16.17 -40.49 -32.97
C LYS A 42 -15.48 -39.15 -33.15
N GLN A 43 -16.22 -38.16 -33.65
CA GLN A 43 -15.79 -36.78 -33.68
C GLN A 43 -16.42 -36.04 -32.50
N ARG A 44 -15.62 -35.24 -31.78
CA ARG A 44 -16.12 -34.36 -30.73
C ARG A 44 -16.95 -33.25 -31.38
N ASN A 45 -18.01 -32.78 -30.72
CA ASN A 45 -18.80 -31.65 -31.24
C ASN A 45 -17.85 -30.45 -31.50
N PRO A 46 -17.84 -29.86 -32.71
CA PRO A 46 -16.99 -28.71 -33.07
C PRO A 46 -17.12 -27.49 -32.16
N GLU A 47 -18.22 -27.35 -31.42
CA GLU A 47 -18.38 -26.27 -30.42
C GLU A 47 -17.61 -26.56 -29.10
N LYS A 48 -17.17 -27.80 -28.89
CA LYS A 48 -16.55 -28.29 -27.65
C LYS A 48 -15.03 -28.45 -27.73
N PHE A 49 -14.39 -28.16 -28.86
CA PHE A 49 -12.94 -28.16 -29.00
C PHE A 49 -12.48 -26.94 -29.80
N ASP A 50 -11.28 -26.46 -29.50
CA ASP A 50 -10.75 -25.28 -30.18
C ASP A 50 -9.92 -25.72 -31.42
N PRO A 51 -9.92 -24.93 -32.50
CA PRO A 51 -9.05 -25.20 -33.64
C PRO A 51 -7.58 -25.31 -33.21
N PRO A 52 -6.76 -26.17 -33.84
CA PRO A 52 -5.38 -26.42 -33.41
C PRO A 52 -4.53 -25.14 -33.24
N ALA A 53 -4.69 -24.17 -34.16
CA ALA A 53 -3.98 -22.90 -34.09
C ALA A 53 -4.38 -22.03 -32.88
N VAL A 54 -5.67 -22.02 -32.53
CA VAL A 54 -6.19 -21.28 -31.36
C VAL A 54 -5.79 -21.98 -30.08
N PHE A 55 -5.89 -23.32 -30.04
CA PHE A 55 -5.49 -24.12 -28.89
C PHE A 55 -3.99 -23.97 -28.58
N GLU A 56 -3.13 -23.98 -29.59
CA GLU A 56 -1.69 -23.78 -29.43
C GLU A 56 -1.33 -22.35 -28.98
N ALA A 57 -2.04 -21.34 -29.51
CA ALA A 57 -1.88 -19.95 -29.06
C ALA A 57 -2.27 -19.79 -27.58
N ASN A 58 -3.44 -20.32 -27.19
CA ASN A 58 -3.91 -20.27 -25.81
C ASN A 58 -3.00 -21.06 -24.87
N GLN A 59 -2.45 -22.20 -25.32
CA GLN A 59 -1.46 -22.94 -24.53
C GLN A 59 -0.20 -22.11 -24.25
N ARG A 60 0.31 -21.38 -25.24
CA ARG A 60 1.47 -20.49 -25.05
C ARG A 60 1.16 -19.34 -24.08
N GLU A 61 -0.02 -18.76 -24.18
CA GLU A 61 -0.49 -17.71 -23.27
C GLU A 61 -0.55 -18.23 -21.83
N LEU A 62 -1.20 -19.36 -21.59
CA LEU A 62 -1.31 -19.99 -20.27
C LEU A 62 0.06 -20.31 -19.66
N VAL A 63 1.01 -20.81 -20.46
CA VAL A 63 2.39 -21.07 -20.01
C VAL A 63 3.10 -19.77 -19.66
N THR A 64 2.91 -18.71 -20.45
CA THR A 64 3.50 -17.40 -20.20
C THR A 64 2.98 -16.83 -18.88
N ASP A 65 1.66 -16.86 -18.67
CA ASP A 65 1.01 -16.40 -17.45
C ASP A 65 1.51 -17.16 -16.22
N LEU A 66 1.65 -18.49 -16.32
CA LEU A 66 2.18 -19.32 -15.24
C LEU A 66 3.62 -18.92 -14.87
N ILE A 67 4.48 -18.71 -15.87
CA ILE A 67 5.88 -18.33 -15.65
C ILE A 67 5.98 -16.93 -15.05
N VAL A 68 5.19 -15.98 -15.55
CA VAL A 68 5.17 -14.61 -15.02
C VAL A 68 4.73 -14.61 -13.57
N LYS A 69 3.66 -15.34 -13.22
CA LYS A 69 3.17 -15.47 -11.85
C LYS A 69 4.19 -16.17 -10.93
N ALA A 70 4.85 -17.22 -11.40
CA ALA A 70 5.90 -17.89 -10.63
C ALA A 70 7.07 -16.94 -10.31
N LYS A 71 7.50 -16.12 -11.28
CA LYS A 71 8.54 -15.10 -11.05
C LYS A 71 8.10 -13.99 -10.11
N GLN A 72 6.83 -13.60 -10.16
CA GLN A 72 6.26 -12.61 -9.22
C GLN A 72 6.31 -13.15 -7.79
N ILE A 73 5.95 -14.41 -7.58
CA ILE A 73 6.04 -15.10 -6.28
C ILE A 73 7.50 -15.16 -5.82
N GLU A 74 8.43 -15.54 -6.70
CA GLU A 74 9.87 -15.59 -6.38
C GLU A 74 10.40 -14.21 -5.94
N PHE A 75 10.02 -13.15 -6.66
CA PHE A 75 10.37 -11.78 -6.28
C PHE A 75 9.78 -11.40 -4.91
N LEU A 76 8.52 -11.75 -4.66
CA LEU A 76 7.87 -11.48 -3.37
C LEU A 76 8.58 -12.20 -2.22
N ILE A 77 8.95 -13.47 -2.41
CA ILE A 77 9.73 -14.25 -1.42
C ILE A 77 11.06 -13.56 -1.14
N ASN A 78 11.80 -13.16 -2.17
CA ASN A 78 13.08 -12.45 -2.02
C ASN A 78 12.92 -11.06 -1.37
N SER A 79 11.71 -10.49 -1.42
CA SER A 79 11.40 -9.21 -0.79
C SER A 79 10.91 -9.35 0.65
N LEU A 80 10.70 -10.58 1.16
CA LEU A 80 10.28 -10.75 2.54
C LEU A 80 11.40 -10.29 3.48
N PRO A 81 11.07 -9.51 4.52
CA PRO A 81 12.04 -9.19 5.57
C PRO A 81 12.49 -10.49 6.23
N GLU A 82 13.79 -10.61 6.50
CA GLU A 82 14.32 -11.76 7.23
C GLU A 82 13.66 -11.83 8.61
N PRO A 83 13.28 -13.04 9.07
CA PRO A 83 12.69 -13.19 10.39
C PRO A 83 13.75 -12.86 11.45
N GLU A 84 13.58 -11.73 12.14
CA GLU A 84 14.38 -11.39 13.32
C GLU A 84 14.04 -12.36 14.48
N PRO A 85 15.03 -12.80 15.28
CA PRO A 85 14.77 -13.54 16.51
C PRO A 85 13.84 -12.75 17.44
N GLU A 86 12.90 -13.43 18.09
CA GLU A 86 11.89 -12.77 18.96
C GLU A 86 12.53 -11.89 20.04
N GLU A 87 13.68 -12.30 20.59
CA GLU A 87 14.42 -11.53 21.59
C GLU A 87 15.00 -10.22 21.03
N GLU A 88 15.49 -10.23 19.79
CA GLU A 88 16.02 -9.04 19.12
C GLU A 88 14.89 -8.11 18.70
N GLN A 89 13.78 -8.67 18.22
CA GLN A 89 12.57 -7.93 17.90
C GLN A 89 11.98 -7.24 19.14
N ALA A 90 11.91 -7.94 20.27
CA ALA A 90 11.44 -7.37 21.53
C ALA A 90 12.33 -6.22 22.02
N LYS A 91 13.66 -6.39 21.96
CA LYS A 91 14.61 -5.31 22.29
C LYS A 91 14.46 -4.10 21.38
N ARG A 92 14.31 -4.34 20.07
CA ARG A 92 14.10 -3.29 19.08
C ARG A 92 12.81 -2.51 19.35
N LEU A 93 11.72 -3.21 19.69
CA LEU A 93 10.45 -2.58 20.07
C LEU A 93 10.58 -1.75 21.33
N GLN A 94 11.28 -2.25 22.36
CA GLN A 94 11.53 -1.49 23.58
C GLN A 94 12.32 -0.21 23.29
N ASN A 95 13.40 -0.30 22.50
CA ASN A 95 14.20 0.87 22.13
C ASN A 95 13.37 1.91 21.36
N LEU A 96 12.51 1.46 20.42
CA LEU A 96 11.59 2.33 19.68
C LEU A 96 10.57 3.00 20.60
N GLU A 97 10.10 2.30 21.64
CA GLU A 97 9.20 2.87 22.64
C GLU A 97 9.89 3.94 23.48
N ASP A 98 11.12 3.68 23.92
CA ASP A 98 11.92 4.64 24.69
C ASP A 98 12.22 5.90 23.86
N GLU A 99 12.62 5.74 22.58
CA GLU A 99 12.83 6.85 21.64
C GLU A 99 11.53 7.66 21.42
N MET A 100 10.39 6.98 21.30
CA MET A 100 9.08 7.61 21.18
C MET A 100 8.71 8.43 22.42
N GLN A 101 9.04 7.93 23.63
CA GLN A 101 8.79 8.64 24.87
C GLN A 101 9.66 9.90 24.98
N GLU A 102 10.94 9.80 24.64
CA GLU A 102 11.85 10.95 24.62
C GLU A 102 11.40 12.02 23.61
N ALA A 103 11.13 11.61 22.36
CA ALA A 103 10.66 12.52 21.32
C ALA A 103 9.34 13.20 21.70
N ASN A 104 8.43 12.49 22.37
CA ASN A 104 7.17 13.06 22.83
C ASN A 104 7.39 14.05 24.00
N ALA A 105 8.32 13.77 24.91
CA ALA A 105 8.68 14.70 25.99
C ALA A 105 9.27 16.00 25.42
N GLU A 106 10.19 15.89 24.45
CA GLU A 106 10.75 17.04 23.75
C GLU A 106 9.67 17.84 23.01
N TYR A 107 8.73 17.15 22.34
CA TYR A 107 7.59 17.77 21.69
C TYR A 107 6.74 18.57 22.67
N ILE A 108 6.38 18.00 23.83
CA ILE A 108 5.62 18.70 24.88
C ILE A 108 6.38 19.94 25.37
N HIS A 109 7.69 19.83 25.62
CA HIS A 109 8.52 20.96 26.01
C HIS A 109 8.57 22.05 24.95
N ALA A 110 8.71 21.70 23.67
CA ALA A 110 8.70 22.66 22.57
C ALA A 110 7.36 23.38 22.45
N VAL A 111 6.25 22.65 22.57
CA VAL A 111 4.89 23.22 22.54
C VAL A 111 4.65 24.15 23.72
N HIS A 112 5.10 23.79 24.92
CA HIS A 112 4.98 24.66 26.10
C HIS A 112 5.74 25.98 25.90
N ARG A 113 7.01 25.91 25.46
CA ARG A 113 7.80 27.13 25.16
C ARG A 113 7.13 28.01 24.11
N ALA A 114 6.55 27.40 23.06
CA ALA A 114 5.83 28.13 22.02
C ALA A 114 4.58 28.83 22.58
N LYS A 115 3.82 28.15 23.45
CA LYS A 115 2.65 28.75 24.13
C LYS A 115 3.04 29.90 25.05
N ASP A 116 4.10 29.74 25.83
CA ASP A 116 4.58 30.77 26.76
C ASP A 116 5.06 32.01 25.99
N LEU A 117 5.84 31.81 24.93
CA LEU A 117 6.30 32.90 24.07
C LEU A 117 5.11 33.59 23.37
N HIS A 118 4.14 32.83 22.87
CA HIS A 118 2.93 33.38 22.29
C HIS A 118 2.14 34.22 23.30
N ALA A 119 2.03 33.77 24.55
CA ALA A 119 1.37 34.53 25.62
C ALA A 119 2.12 35.83 25.93
N GLN A 120 3.46 35.78 26.02
CA GLN A 120 4.28 36.98 26.24
C GLN A 120 4.15 38.00 25.11
N ILE A 121 4.22 37.56 23.85
CA ILE A 121 4.03 38.43 22.68
C ILE A 121 2.62 39.02 22.67
N SER A 122 1.59 38.20 22.96
CA SER A 122 0.20 38.66 23.01
C SER A 122 -0.01 39.74 24.08
N GLU A 123 0.65 39.60 25.23
CA GLU A 123 0.57 40.59 26.31
C GLU A 123 1.29 41.89 25.92
N VAL A 124 2.51 41.81 25.38
CA VAL A 124 3.25 43.00 24.90
C VAL A 124 2.44 43.74 23.83
N LEU A 125 1.87 43.03 22.86
CA LEU A 125 1.02 43.63 21.83
C LEU A 125 -0.20 44.32 22.44
N ARG A 126 -0.81 43.73 23.48
CA ARG A 126 -1.93 44.32 24.21
C ARG A 126 -1.51 45.59 24.95
N THR A 127 -0.38 45.57 25.66
CA THR A 127 0.15 46.76 26.35
C THR A 127 0.45 47.89 25.37
N MET A 128 1.10 47.59 24.25
CA MET A 128 1.40 48.58 23.19
C MET A 128 0.12 49.19 22.60
N LEU A 129 -0.92 48.36 22.38
CA LEU A 129 -2.21 48.86 21.90
C LEU A 129 -2.90 49.79 22.91
N LEU A 130 -2.82 49.46 24.21
CA LEU A 130 -3.38 50.26 25.29
C LEU A 130 -2.62 51.58 25.51
N GLU A 131 -1.29 51.58 25.42
CA GLU A 131 -0.48 52.79 25.53
C GLU A 131 -0.73 53.76 24.37
N THR A 132 -1.01 53.24 23.17
CA THR A 132 -1.32 54.07 22.00
C THR A 132 -2.68 54.77 22.13
N ASP A 133 -3.64 54.18 22.86
CA ASP A 133 -4.96 54.79 23.13
C ASP A 133 -4.92 55.91 24.18
N VAL A 134 -3.86 55.98 24.99
CA VAL A 134 -3.69 57.01 26.05
C VAL A 134 -3.06 58.30 25.51
N ASP A 135 -2.44 58.26 24.33
CA ASP A 135 -1.72 59.40 23.72
C ASP A 135 -2.56 60.18 22.68
N LEU A 136 -3.89 60.02 22.70
CA LEU A 136 -4.81 60.98 22.09
C LEU A 136 -5.09 62.10 23.11
N PRO A 137 -4.41 63.27 23.04
CA PRO A 137 -4.79 64.41 23.85
C PRO A 137 -6.22 64.80 23.48
N ASP A 138 -7.11 64.72 24.46
CA ASP A 138 -8.42 65.36 24.46
C ASP A 138 -8.20 66.88 24.38
N THR A 139 -7.98 67.40 23.17
CA THR A 139 -7.97 68.84 22.91
C THR A 139 -9.41 69.32 22.85
N ALA A 140 -10.04 69.40 24.02
CA ALA A 140 -11.18 70.28 24.24
C ALA A 140 -10.66 71.64 24.74
N PRO A 141 -10.71 72.73 23.93
CA PRO A 141 -10.44 74.05 24.47
C PRO A 141 -11.70 74.55 25.18
N GLY A 142 -11.66 74.56 26.51
CA GLY A 142 -12.52 75.41 27.32
C GLY A 142 -12.17 76.88 27.07
N GLY A 143 -12.97 77.55 26.23
CA GLY A 143 -12.91 79.00 26.03
C GLY A 143 -13.97 79.72 26.85
N ALA A 144 -13.61 80.22 28.03
CA ALA A 144 -14.37 81.23 28.75
C ALA A 144 -13.39 82.15 29.51
N ALA A 145 -13.07 83.31 28.92
CA ALA A 145 -12.81 84.56 29.62
C ALA A 145 -12.60 85.72 28.62
N VAL A 146 -13.31 86.82 28.90
CA VAL A 146 -13.32 88.18 28.29
C VAL A 146 -14.29 88.38 27.12
#